data_AF-A0A151EQD8-F1
#
_entry.id   AF-A0A151EQD8-F1
#
_cell.length_a   1.000
_cell.length_b   1.000
_cell.length_c   1.000
_cell.angle_alpha   90.00
_cell.angle_beta   90.00
_cell.angle_gamma   90.00
#
_symmetry.space_group_name_H-M   'P 1'
#
loop_
_entity.id
_entity.type
_entity.pdbx_description
1 polymer ?
#
loop_
_entity_poly.entity_id
_entity_poly.type
_entity_poly.pdbx_seq_one_letter_code
_entity_poly.pdbx_strand_id
1 'polypeptide(L)'
;MKNKLTIFVTLAIFLFSIIGSPTVSAIDETTILPFGIYDQYRNYWDTYPEYMVNQDEEDYTNTTTIDDSEFISTDIMLEDLGTITKVELRANGYWTDAQRSIVLQPYFSGIYPGDDHTFNPPENEGNWSNWMEITSDTNAHAYWDWTDFEDLCCLVRVGGGNNGFNLWCSQVEIRITYTPE
;
A
#
# COMPACT_ATOMS: atom_id res chain seq x y z
N MET A 1 4.60 47.27 -79.46
CA MET A 1 5.22 46.97 -78.15
C MET A 1 4.55 45.73 -77.58
N LYS A 2 5.28 44.62 -77.45
CA LYS A 2 4.78 43.33 -76.97
C LYS A 2 5.18 43.19 -75.49
N ASN A 3 4.23 43.23 -74.57
CA ASN A 3 4.49 42.91 -73.16
C ASN A 3 4.14 41.43 -72.94
N LYS A 4 5.16 40.57 -72.84
CA LYS A 4 5.02 39.19 -72.37
C LYS A 4 5.08 39.18 -70.85
N LEU A 5 3.94 38.95 -70.20
CA LEU A 5 3.85 38.68 -68.77
C LEU A 5 4.17 37.18 -68.56
N THR A 6 5.24 36.90 -67.81
CA THR A 6 5.65 35.53 -67.47
C THR A 6 5.15 35.23 -66.05
N ILE A 7 4.24 34.26 -65.91
CA ILE A 7 3.70 33.81 -64.63
C ILE A 7 4.52 32.59 -64.17
N PHE A 8 5.21 32.72 -63.04
CA PHE A 8 5.83 31.58 -62.34
C PHE A 8 4.82 30.99 -61.36
N VAL A 9 4.44 29.73 -61.55
CA VAL A 9 3.63 28.96 -60.60
C VAL A 9 4.59 28.11 -59.77
N THR A 10 4.79 28.48 -58.51
CA THR A 10 5.55 27.67 -57.54
C THR A 10 4.63 26.62 -56.93
N LEU A 11 4.86 25.36 -57.26
CA LEU A 11 4.15 24.21 -56.69
C LEU A 11 4.72 23.93 -55.29
N ALA A 12 3.96 24.28 -54.24
CA ALA A 12 4.29 23.90 -52.87
C ALA A 12 3.79 22.46 -52.63
N ILE A 13 4.72 21.50 -52.60
CA ILE A 13 4.44 20.13 -52.17
C ILE A 13 4.41 20.13 -50.64
N PHE A 14 3.21 20.09 -50.05
CA PHE A 14 3.02 19.80 -48.63
C PHE A 14 3.21 18.30 -48.41
N LEU A 15 4.39 17.89 -47.94
CA LEU A 15 4.59 16.56 -47.36
C LEU A 15 3.94 16.57 -45.97
N PHE A 16 2.74 16.00 -45.84
CA PHE A 16 2.21 15.61 -44.52
C PHE A 16 3.03 14.39 -44.05
N SER A 17 4.00 14.63 -43.17
CA SER A 17 4.60 13.54 -42.39
C SER A 17 3.57 13.10 -41.37
N ILE A 18 2.97 11.92 -41.57
CA ILE A 18 2.20 11.22 -40.54
C ILE A 18 3.24 10.71 -39.54
N ILE A 19 3.62 11.56 -38.59
CA ILE A 19 4.32 11.12 -37.38
C ILE A 19 3.21 10.46 -36.55
N GLY A 20 3.08 9.15 -36.66
CA GLY A 20 2.30 8.40 -35.68
C GLY A 20 2.88 8.71 -34.31
N SER A 21 2.09 9.34 -33.44
CA SER A 21 2.49 9.54 -32.05
C SER A 21 2.85 8.17 -31.48
N PRO A 22 4.07 7.98 -30.93
CA PRO A 22 4.35 6.74 -30.23
C PRO A 22 3.35 6.63 -29.08
N THR A 23 2.51 5.61 -29.11
CA THR A 23 1.76 5.19 -27.92
C THR A 23 2.81 4.66 -26.95
N VAL A 24 3.29 5.52 -26.05
CA VAL A 24 4.02 5.05 -24.89
C VAL A 24 3.00 4.28 -24.06
N SER A 25 3.19 2.98 -23.90
CA SER A 25 2.41 2.24 -22.91
C SER A 25 2.72 2.87 -21.56
N ALA A 26 1.69 3.31 -20.84
CA ALA A 26 1.87 3.81 -19.49
C ALA A 26 2.61 2.76 -18.67
N ILE A 27 3.65 3.19 -17.98
CA ILE A 27 4.41 2.34 -17.06
C ILE A 27 3.71 2.40 -15.70
N ASP A 28 3.65 1.26 -15.02
CA ASP A 28 3.10 1.24 -13.67
C ASP A 28 3.98 2.04 -12.71
N GLU A 29 3.34 2.87 -11.90
CA GLU A 29 3.92 3.63 -10.82
C GLU A 29 3.56 3.00 -9.47
N THR A 30 4.18 3.47 -8.39
CA THR A 30 3.94 2.93 -7.05
C THR A 30 3.99 4.01 -5.97
N THR A 31 3.01 3.96 -5.07
CA THR A 31 2.91 4.80 -3.89
C THR A 31 2.97 3.93 -2.63
N ILE A 32 3.69 4.38 -1.60
CA ILE A 32 3.77 3.72 -0.29
C ILE A 32 3.18 4.67 0.74
N LEU A 33 2.28 4.15 1.58
CA LEU A 33 1.56 4.91 2.58
C LEU A 33 1.59 4.18 3.93
N PRO A 34 1.88 4.87 5.04
CA PRO A 34 1.69 4.32 6.36
C PRO A 34 0.20 4.30 6.75
N PHE A 35 -0.18 3.40 7.66
CA PHE A 35 -1.42 3.57 8.42
C PHE A 35 -1.25 4.73 9.42
N GLY A 36 -2.30 5.54 9.59
CA GLY A 36 -2.21 6.81 10.35
C GLY A 36 -3.09 6.87 11.60
N ILE A 37 -4.04 5.95 11.75
CA ILE A 37 -4.97 5.92 12.89
C ILE A 37 -4.95 4.52 13.53
N TYR A 38 -4.92 4.50 14.86
CA TYR A 38 -5.18 3.30 15.65
C TYR A 38 -6.57 3.40 16.32
N ASP A 39 -7.24 2.28 16.51
CA ASP A 39 -8.56 2.24 17.15
C ASP A 39 -8.46 2.12 18.67
N GLN A 40 -8.41 3.27 19.35
CA GLN A 40 -8.37 3.36 20.82
C GLN A 40 -9.59 2.73 21.54
N TYR A 41 -10.63 2.31 20.82
CA TYR A 41 -11.88 1.77 21.39
C TYR A 41 -12.02 0.25 21.21
N ARG A 42 -11.10 -0.41 20.49
CA ARG A 42 -11.06 -1.88 20.32
C ARG A 42 -9.96 -2.50 21.19
N ASN A 43 -9.69 -3.79 20.99
CA ASN A 43 -8.48 -4.42 21.52
C ASN A 43 -7.27 -3.68 20.95
N TYR A 44 -6.26 -3.48 21.78
CA TYR A 44 -5.01 -2.82 21.40
C TYR A 44 -3.84 -3.53 22.06
N TRP A 45 -2.67 -3.44 21.41
CA TRP A 45 -1.44 -3.98 21.99
C TRP A 45 -1.13 -3.29 23.32
N ASP A 46 -0.70 -4.08 24.31
CA ASP A 46 -0.55 -3.66 25.72
C ASP A 46 0.23 -2.35 25.92
N THR A 47 1.22 -2.04 25.07
CA THR A 47 2.16 -0.94 25.26
C THR A 47 2.16 0.04 24.09
N TYR A 48 1.73 1.30 24.31
CA TYR A 48 1.81 2.43 23.36
C TYR A 48 1.34 2.11 21.92
N PRO A 49 0.08 1.68 21.71
CA PRO A 49 -0.43 1.30 20.39
C PRO A 49 -0.30 2.44 19.35
N GLU A 50 -0.26 3.70 19.79
CA GLU A 50 -0.02 4.85 18.93
C GLU A 50 1.32 4.79 18.17
N TYR A 51 2.31 4.03 18.65
CA TYR A 51 3.59 3.86 17.97
C TYR A 51 3.44 3.09 16.67
N MET A 52 2.43 2.23 16.52
CA MET A 52 2.19 1.48 15.28
C MET A 52 1.80 2.37 14.07
N VAL A 53 1.40 3.62 14.34
CA VAL A 53 0.87 4.57 13.35
C VAL A 53 1.54 5.96 13.40
N ASN A 54 2.62 6.11 14.17
CA ASN A 54 3.31 7.41 14.34
C ASN A 54 4.32 7.74 13.23
N GLN A 55 4.54 6.80 12.30
CA GLN A 55 5.49 6.91 11.18
C GLN A 55 6.97 6.98 11.61
N ASP A 56 7.31 6.43 12.77
CA ASP A 56 8.68 6.31 13.26
C ASP A 56 9.07 4.83 13.41
N GLU A 57 10.02 4.37 12.57
CA GLU A 57 10.49 2.98 12.58
C GLU A 57 11.27 2.60 13.85
N GLU A 58 11.64 3.57 14.69
CA GLU A 58 12.36 3.37 15.95
C GLU A 58 11.44 3.26 17.18
N ASP A 59 10.19 3.69 17.05
CA ASP A 59 9.18 3.60 18.12
C ASP A 59 8.38 2.31 17.96
N TYR A 60 8.51 1.38 18.92
CA TYR A 60 7.82 0.09 18.86
C TYR A 60 6.76 -0.03 19.94
N THR A 61 5.56 -0.42 19.52
CA THR A 61 4.56 -1.01 20.43
C THR A 61 4.87 -2.49 20.63
N ASN A 62 4.43 -3.05 21.76
CA ASN A 62 4.60 -4.47 22.03
C ASN A 62 3.41 -5.09 22.74
N THR A 63 3.42 -6.42 22.73
CA THR A 63 2.53 -7.23 23.54
C THR A 63 3.22 -8.51 24.00
N THR A 64 2.79 -8.98 25.18
CA THR A 64 3.14 -10.31 25.74
C THR A 64 1.91 -11.22 25.84
N THR A 65 0.76 -10.72 25.37
CA THR A 65 -0.55 -11.31 25.54
C THR A 65 -0.94 -12.12 24.30
N ILE A 66 -1.28 -13.40 24.50
CA ILE A 66 -1.77 -14.25 23.41
C ILE A 66 -3.10 -13.71 22.90
N ASP A 67 -3.30 -13.75 21.59
CA ASP A 67 -4.49 -13.26 20.89
C ASP A 67 -4.71 -11.74 21.00
N ASP A 68 -3.69 -11.01 21.44
CA ASP A 68 -3.71 -9.55 21.41
C ASP A 68 -3.70 -9.04 19.96
N SER A 69 -4.37 -7.92 19.74
CA SER A 69 -4.64 -7.40 18.41
C SER A 69 -4.79 -5.89 18.44
N GLU A 70 -4.32 -5.23 17.39
CA GLU A 70 -4.48 -3.80 17.14
C GLU A 70 -5.24 -3.61 15.84
N PHE A 71 -6.19 -2.68 15.80
CA PHE A 71 -6.92 -2.34 14.58
C PHE A 71 -6.49 -0.96 14.10
N ILE A 72 -5.85 -0.90 12.93
CA ILE A 72 -5.32 0.33 12.34
C ILE A 72 -6.08 0.68 11.06
N SER A 73 -6.21 1.97 10.76
CA SER A 73 -6.84 2.48 9.55
C SER A 73 -6.01 3.59 8.91
N THR A 74 -6.20 3.78 7.61
CA THR A 74 -5.65 4.95 6.92
C THR A 74 -6.40 6.21 7.34
N ASP A 75 -5.75 7.36 7.28
CA ASP A 75 -6.37 8.69 7.39
C ASP A 75 -6.17 9.54 6.13
N ILE A 76 -5.73 8.90 5.05
CA ILE A 76 -5.22 9.56 3.87
C ILE A 76 -6.29 9.55 2.78
N MET A 77 -6.68 10.75 2.36
CA MET A 77 -7.49 10.98 1.17
C MET A 77 -6.53 11.11 -0.02
N LEU A 78 -6.68 10.24 -1.01
CA LEU A 78 -5.81 10.22 -2.19
C LEU A 78 -6.52 10.81 -3.40
N GLU A 79 -5.79 11.57 -4.21
CA GLU A 79 -6.26 11.96 -5.53
C GLU A 79 -6.26 10.73 -6.46
N ASP A 80 -7.13 10.72 -7.47
CA ASP A 80 -7.10 9.67 -8.48
C ASP A 80 -5.84 9.80 -9.35
N LEU A 81 -4.90 8.87 -9.18
CA LEU A 81 -3.65 8.82 -9.93
C LEU A 81 -3.72 7.85 -11.11
N GLY A 82 -4.87 7.21 -11.35
CA GLY A 82 -5.09 6.24 -12.42
C GLY A 82 -5.51 4.85 -11.94
N THR A 83 -5.38 3.84 -12.80
CA THR A 83 -5.95 2.51 -12.52
C THR A 83 -5.05 1.70 -11.60
N ILE A 84 -5.55 1.34 -10.42
CA ILE A 84 -4.85 0.48 -9.47
C ILE A 84 -4.76 -0.94 -10.03
N THR A 85 -3.55 -1.49 -10.06
CA THR A 85 -3.25 -2.84 -10.56
C THR A 85 -2.84 -3.80 -9.45
N LYS A 86 -2.36 -3.28 -8.31
CA LYS A 86 -1.94 -4.10 -7.17
C LYS A 86 -1.94 -3.32 -5.85
N VAL A 87 -2.32 -4.02 -4.79
CA VAL A 87 -2.28 -3.56 -3.39
C VAL A 87 -1.56 -4.60 -2.54
N GLU A 88 -0.62 -4.14 -1.71
CA GLU A 88 0.21 -4.98 -0.84
C GLU A 88 0.35 -4.36 0.56
N LEU A 89 0.60 -5.21 1.56
CA LEU A 89 0.91 -4.82 2.94
C LEU A 89 2.30 -5.26 3.37
N ARG A 90 2.90 -4.58 4.34
CA ARG A 90 4.06 -5.07 5.10
C ARG A 90 4.06 -4.54 6.53
N ALA A 91 4.78 -5.21 7.42
CA ALA A 91 4.99 -4.75 8.79
C ALA A 91 6.48 -4.72 9.14
N ASN A 92 6.88 -3.82 10.03
CA ASN A 92 8.18 -3.80 10.67
C ASN A 92 8.05 -4.29 12.11
N GLY A 93 8.89 -5.25 12.50
CA GLY A 93 8.86 -5.78 13.85
C GLY A 93 10.02 -6.69 14.19
N TYR A 94 10.09 -7.08 15.46
CA TYR A 94 11.02 -8.04 16.02
C TYR A 94 10.37 -8.78 17.21
N TRP A 95 11.02 -9.81 17.72
CA TRP A 95 10.62 -10.43 18.99
C TRP A 95 11.79 -10.48 19.96
N THR A 96 11.47 -10.51 21.25
CA THR A 96 12.38 -10.91 22.33
C THR A 96 11.81 -12.12 23.06
N ASP A 97 12.68 -12.87 23.73
CA ASP A 97 12.37 -14.05 24.55
C ASP A 97 11.95 -15.31 23.77
N ALA A 98 10.81 -15.29 23.08
CA ALA A 98 10.35 -16.42 22.28
C ALA A 98 9.70 -15.95 20.98
N GLN A 99 10.02 -16.64 19.89
CA GLN A 99 9.50 -16.32 18.56
C GLN A 99 7.97 -16.31 18.54
N ARG A 100 7.43 -15.24 17.96
CA ARG A 100 6.04 -15.09 17.55
C ARG A 100 5.96 -14.40 16.19
N SER A 101 4.83 -14.58 15.54
CA SER A 101 4.54 -13.97 14.24
C SER A 101 3.63 -12.77 14.44
N ILE A 102 3.77 -11.79 13.55
CA ILE A 102 2.76 -10.75 13.33
C ILE A 102 1.85 -11.27 12.22
N VAL A 103 0.54 -11.27 12.45
CA VAL A 103 -0.46 -11.60 11.43
C VAL A 103 -1.17 -10.30 11.05
N LEU A 104 -1.11 -9.97 9.76
CA LEU A 104 -1.84 -8.86 9.16
C LEU A 104 -3.09 -9.42 8.48
N GLN A 105 -4.25 -8.89 8.82
CA GLN A 105 -5.51 -9.20 8.13
C GLN A 105 -6.12 -7.89 7.62
N PRO A 106 -6.19 -7.65 6.31
CA PRO A 106 -6.87 -6.47 5.79
C PRO A 106 -8.36 -6.55 6.09
N TYR A 107 -8.98 -5.39 6.30
CA TYR A 107 -10.41 -5.22 6.45
C TYR A 107 -10.89 -4.24 5.37
N PHE A 108 -11.55 -4.77 4.36
CA PHE A 108 -12.08 -4.01 3.22
C PHE A 108 -13.37 -3.29 3.61
N SER A 109 -13.50 -2.04 3.15
CA SER A 109 -14.58 -1.12 3.56
C SER A 109 -14.74 -1.02 5.09
N GLY A 110 -13.64 -1.18 5.82
CA GLY A 110 -13.54 -1.14 7.28
C GLY A 110 -14.19 -2.31 8.05
N ILE A 111 -14.89 -3.23 7.37
CA ILE A 111 -15.73 -4.24 8.03
C ILE A 111 -15.59 -5.67 7.51
N TYR A 112 -15.11 -5.87 6.27
CA TYR A 112 -15.05 -7.20 5.67
C TYR A 112 -13.62 -7.75 5.76
N PRO A 113 -13.38 -8.79 6.59
CA PRO A 113 -12.04 -9.34 6.74
C PRO A 113 -11.57 -10.03 5.46
N GLY A 114 -10.32 -9.79 5.10
CA GLY A 114 -9.57 -10.53 4.10
C GLY A 114 -8.81 -11.72 4.67
N ASP A 115 -7.78 -12.15 3.94
CA ASP A 115 -7.00 -13.33 4.28
C ASP A 115 -5.90 -12.98 5.30
N ASP A 116 -5.42 -13.98 6.04
CA ASP A 116 -4.33 -13.81 7.00
C ASP A 116 -2.97 -13.81 6.29
N HIS A 117 -2.17 -12.79 6.54
CA HIS A 117 -0.79 -12.67 6.04
C HIS A 117 0.21 -12.70 7.20
N THR A 118 1.04 -13.74 7.25
CA THR A 118 1.94 -13.99 8.39
C THR A 118 3.35 -13.50 8.12
N PHE A 119 3.84 -12.63 9.00
CA PHE A 119 5.23 -12.22 9.10
C PHE A 119 5.91 -12.87 10.30
N ASN A 120 7.04 -13.54 10.07
CA ASN A 120 7.92 -14.03 11.14
C ASN A 120 9.07 -13.05 11.33
N PRO A 121 8.96 -12.09 12.27
CA PRO A 121 9.98 -11.11 12.47
C PRO A 121 11.29 -11.72 13.01
N PRO A 122 12.43 -11.06 12.78
CA PRO A 122 13.72 -11.45 13.38
C PRO A 122 13.74 -11.28 14.91
N GLU A 123 14.77 -11.86 15.54
CA GLU A 123 15.04 -11.72 16.97
C GLU A 123 15.82 -10.43 17.25
N ASN A 124 15.42 -9.67 18.28
CA ASN A 124 16.14 -8.52 18.88
C ASN A 124 16.40 -7.28 17.99
N GLU A 125 16.20 -7.32 16.67
CA GLU A 125 16.45 -6.19 15.76
C GLU A 125 15.29 -6.06 14.78
N GLY A 126 14.66 -4.88 14.72
CA GLY A 126 13.53 -4.62 13.83
C GLY A 126 13.89 -4.80 12.36
N ASN A 127 13.00 -5.44 11.59
CA ASN A 127 13.12 -5.50 10.15
C ASN A 127 11.74 -5.54 9.49
N TRP A 128 11.69 -5.09 8.24
CA TRP A 128 10.50 -5.16 7.41
C TRP A 128 10.24 -6.58 6.92
N SER A 129 8.98 -6.97 6.89
CA SER A 129 8.52 -8.14 6.15
C SER A 129 8.72 -7.94 4.63
N ASN A 130 8.60 -9.02 3.87
CA ASN A 130 8.30 -8.90 2.45
C ASN A 130 6.92 -8.25 2.27
N TRP A 131 6.69 -7.66 1.10
CA TRP A 131 5.36 -7.22 0.69
C TRP A 131 4.44 -8.42 0.46
N MET A 132 3.24 -8.34 1.01
CA MET A 132 2.20 -9.38 0.98
C MET A 132 1.04 -8.84 0.13
N GLU A 133 0.75 -9.50 -0.99
CA GLU A 133 -0.28 -9.06 -1.93
C GLU A 133 -1.68 -9.34 -1.39
N ILE A 134 -2.52 -8.31 -1.34
CA ILE A 134 -3.90 -8.38 -0.84
C ILE A 134 -4.95 -8.07 -1.91
N THR A 135 -4.51 -7.93 -3.16
CA THR A 135 -5.33 -7.40 -4.25
C THR A 135 -6.56 -8.27 -4.54
N SER A 136 -6.41 -9.57 -4.31
CA SER A 136 -7.40 -10.60 -4.61
C SER A 136 -7.76 -11.45 -3.38
N ASP A 137 -7.48 -10.94 -2.19
CA ASP A 137 -7.88 -11.57 -0.94
C ASP A 137 -9.39 -11.79 -0.89
N THR A 138 -9.82 -12.70 0.00
CA THR A 138 -11.24 -12.85 0.33
C THR A 138 -11.88 -11.49 0.63
N ASN A 139 -13.05 -11.18 0.04
CA ASN A 139 -13.76 -9.90 0.17
C ASN A 139 -13.03 -8.65 -0.37
N ALA A 140 -11.89 -8.79 -1.03
CA ALA A 140 -11.26 -7.67 -1.73
C ALA A 140 -12.18 -7.14 -2.85
N HIS A 141 -11.99 -5.88 -3.19
CA HIS A 141 -12.73 -5.24 -4.26
C HIS A 141 -12.37 -5.89 -5.61
N ALA A 142 -13.37 -6.18 -6.45
CA ALA A 142 -13.13 -6.72 -7.78
C ALA A 142 -12.39 -5.72 -8.69
N TYR A 143 -12.62 -4.44 -8.44
CA TYR A 143 -11.92 -3.29 -9.01
C TYR A 143 -11.61 -2.33 -7.87
N TRP A 144 -10.37 -1.89 -7.79
CA TRP A 144 -9.93 -0.96 -6.77
C TRP A 144 -10.05 0.47 -7.28
N ASP A 145 -10.77 1.30 -6.53
CA ASP A 145 -10.80 2.75 -6.69
C ASP A 145 -10.00 3.41 -5.56
N TRP A 146 -9.51 4.63 -5.78
CA TRP A 146 -8.69 5.33 -4.77
C TRP A 146 -9.42 5.60 -3.46
N THR A 147 -10.76 5.70 -3.50
CA THR A 147 -11.60 5.84 -2.30
C THR A 147 -11.67 4.56 -1.48
N ASP A 148 -11.40 3.39 -2.06
CA ASP A 148 -11.40 2.13 -1.31
C ASP A 148 -10.27 2.07 -0.28
N PHE A 149 -9.23 2.89 -0.45
CA PHE A 149 -8.15 2.99 0.52
C PHE A 149 -8.53 3.80 1.75
N GLU A 150 -9.43 4.78 1.65
CA GLU A 150 -9.84 5.61 2.79
C GLU A 150 -10.48 4.78 3.91
N ASP A 151 -11.17 3.70 3.51
CA ASP A 151 -11.81 2.74 4.41
C ASP A 151 -11.00 1.44 4.58
N LEU A 152 -9.76 1.38 4.06
CA LEU A 152 -8.93 0.19 4.25
C LEU A 152 -8.36 0.19 5.67
N CYS A 153 -8.71 -0.86 6.40
CA CYS A 153 -8.18 -1.12 7.72
C CYS A 153 -7.31 -2.37 7.73
N CYS A 154 -6.53 -2.55 8.79
CA CYS A 154 -5.76 -3.76 9.03
C CYS A 154 -5.88 -4.17 10.49
N LEU A 155 -6.14 -5.45 10.74
CA LEU A 155 -6.01 -6.06 12.06
C LEU A 155 -4.60 -6.64 12.17
N VAL A 156 -3.81 -6.11 13.10
CA VAL A 156 -2.46 -6.55 13.43
C VAL A 156 -2.53 -7.40 14.69
N ARG A 157 -2.29 -8.71 14.60
CA ARG A 157 -2.45 -9.61 15.74
C ARG A 157 -1.28 -10.55 15.95
N VAL A 158 -1.15 -11.03 17.17
CA VAL A 158 -0.14 -12.03 17.53
C VAL A 158 -0.54 -13.38 16.94
N GLY A 159 0.39 -14.05 16.25
CA GLY A 159 0.24 -15.46 15.87
C GLY A 159 0.23 -16.38 17.10
N GLY A 160 -0.55 -17.47 17.06
CA GLY A 160 -0.73 -18.35 18.23
C GLY A 160 0.56 -19.01 18.79
N GLY A 161 0.50 -19.48 20.04
CA GLY A 161 1.57 -20.25 20.69
C GLY A 161 1.53 -20.18 22.23
N ASN A 162 2.15 -21.13 22.95
CA ASN A 162 1.94 -21.33 24.40
C ASN A 162 3.11 -20.92 25.33
N ASN A 163 4.10 -20.17 24.83
CA ASN A 163 5.26 -19.73 25.62
C ASN A 163 5.18 -18.23 25.95
N GLY A 164 5.79 -17.79 27.07
CA GLY A 164 6.03 -16.36 27.31
C GLY A 164 6.86 -15.77 26.16
N PHE A 165 6.42 -14.65 25.63
CA PHE A 165 7.01 -13.98 24.47
C PHE A 165 6.90 -12.47 24.67
N ASN A 166 7.62 -11.71 23.86
CA ASN A 166 7.41 -10.28 23.72
C ASN A 166 7.60 -9.92 22.25
N LEU A 167 6.49 -9.52 21.61
CA LEU A 167 6.44 -9.23 20.18
C LEU A 167 6.33 -7.73 19.99
N TRP A 168 7.15 -7.18 19.11
CA TRP A 168 7.27 -5.75 18.86
C TRP A 168 6.92 -5.43 17.42
N CYS A 169 6.20 -4.34 17.21
CA CYS A 169 5.83 -3.80 15.90
C CYS A 169 5.99 -2.28 15.93
N SER A 170 6.69 -1.70 14.98
CA SER A 170 6.80 -0.23 14.87
C SER A 170 5.85 0.34 13.83
N GLN A 171 5.65 -0.34 12.70
CA GLN A 171 4.84 0.23 11.63
C GLN A 171 4.26 -0.81 10.70
N VAL A 172 3.10 -0.48 10.12
CA VAL A 172 2.49 -1.20 8.99
C VAL A 172 2.31 -0.23 7.84
N GLU A 173 2.59 -0.71 6.63
CA GLU A 173 2.47 0.09 5.41
C GLU A 173 1.66 -0.63 4.33
N ILE A 174 1.07 0.19 3.46
CA ILE A 174 0.40 -0.21 2.23
C ILE A 174 1.26 0.24 1.06
N ARG A 175 1.36 -0.61 0.04
CA ARG A 175 1.92 -0.27 -1.27
C ARG A 175 0.87 -0.44 -2.35
N ILE A 176 0.70 0.60 -3.15
CA ILE A 176 -0.28 0.67 -4.23
C ILE A 176 0.51 0.79 -5.55
N THR A 177 0.31 -0.15 -6.46
CA THR A 177 0.81 -0.07 -7.84
C THR A 177 -0.35 0.30 -8.76
N TYR A 178 -0.13 1.27 -9.65
CA TYR A 178 -1.16 1.79 -10.55
C TYR A 178 -0.59 2.18 -11.91
N THR A 179 -1.43 2.16 -12.94
CA THR A 179 -1.12 2.68 -14.27
C THR A 179 -1.64 4.13 -14.36
N PRO A 180 -0.78 5.14 -14.55
CA PRO A 180 -1.20 6.54 -14.66
C PRO A 180 -2.09 6.81 -15.88
N GLU A 181 -2.99 7.78 -15.77
CA GLU A 181 -3.81 8.31 -16.88
C GLU A 181 -3.12 9.41 -17.71
#